data_AF-A0A1Y2LI76-F1
#
_entry.id   AF-A0A1Y2LI76-F1
#
_cell.length_a   1.000
_cell.length_b   1.000
_cell.length_c   1.000
_cell.angle_alpha   90.00
_cell.angle_beta   90.00
_cell.angle_gamma   90.00
#
_symmetry.space_group_name_H-M   'P 1'
#
loop_
_entity.id
_entity.type
_entity.pdbx_description
1 polymer ?
#
loop_
_entity_poly.entity_id
_entity_poly.type
_entity_poly.pdbx_seq_one_letter_code
_entity_poly.pdbx_strand_id
1 'polypeptide(L)'
;MADQQSSDAAPKYPTQSSPPPPSYSAWRTAAHLYLPFVTVGLLMLLGTPFDDAKSNVIFTWLLAIPTNWLASFFYPTDRPEPTPEEAVRFSRKGDMYRAAVLFTYRWIFGTPFSLPFFIADFMLSYGVGSLVGERPAGTKPRRSEFAAHLPWLLGNWIIMQFAPSFLTWFAVVADQCIWRATYTALVDDIVGVMGRPDLSTWKGKLRLVLVQSLVIVFTCYLLLSWKRDLILGDENHPDNEAARAAFGVQEEPVEMGQIFEDDGDRFLT
;
A
#
# COMPACT_ATOMS: atom_id res chain seq x y z
N MET A 1 48.48 -60.90 -14.21
CA MET A 1 47.64 -60.14 -13.27
C MET A 1 46.44 -59.68 -14.06
N ALA A 2 45.27 -60.27 -13.79
CA ALA A 2 44.01 -59.96 -14.44
C ALA A 2 43.21 -59.10 -13.46
N ASP A 3 42.97 -57.84 -13.80
CA ASP A 3 42.09 -56.96 -13.04
C ASP A 3 40.65 -57.12 -13.53
N GLN A 4 39.78 -57.45 -12.58
CA GLN A 4 38.33 -57.35 -12.67
C GLN A 4 37.91 -55.88 -12.72
N GLN A 5 36.92 -55.56 -13.55
CA GLN A 5 35.87 -54.61 -13.16
C GLN A 5 34.59 -54.89 -13.95
N SER A 6 33.80 -55.83 -13.42
CA SER A 6 32.37 -55.96 -13.72
C SER A 6 31.65 -54.78 -13.07
N SER A 7 31.30 -53.77 -13.86
CA SER A 7 30.43 -52.67 -13.42
C SER A 7 29.00 -53.16 -13.45
N ASP A 8 28.48 -53.59 -12.30
CA ASP A 8 27.06 -53.80 -12.07
C ASP A 8 26.35 -52.45 -12.15
N ALA A 9 25.70 -52.20 -13.29
CA ALA A 9 24.80 -51.08 -13.46
C ALA A 9 23.54 -51.33 -12.62
N ALA A 10 23.45 -50.64 -11.47
CA ALA A 10 22.27 -50.63 -10.64
C ALA A 10 21.04 -50.20 -11.48
N PRO A 11 19.87 -50.87 -11.34
CA PRO A 11 18.67 -50.49 -12.06
C PRO A 11 18.22 -49.10 -11.60
N LYS A 12 18.14 -48.16 -12.56
CA LYS A 12 17.50 -46.87 -12.37
C LYS A 12 16.02 -47.13 -12.11
N TYR A 13 15.58 -47.04 -10.85
CA TYR A 13 14.16 -47.00 -10.53
C TYR A 13 13.51 -45.86 -11.32
N PRO A 14 12.34 -46.08 -11.95
CA PRO A 14 11.62 -45.01 -12.59
C PRO A 14 11.33 -43.94 -11.54
N THR A 15 11.82 -42.73 -11.78
CA THR A 15 11.52 -41.56 -10.96
C THR A 15 10.01 -41.38 -10.99
N GLN A 16 9.36 -41.73 -9.90
CA GLN A 16 7.91 -41.60 -9.74
C GLN A 16 7.61 -40.11 -9.87
N SER A 17 7.05 -39.70 -11.02
CA SER A 17 6.68 -38.31 -11.27
C SER A 17 5.65 -37.92 -10.21
N SER A 18 6.02 -36.98 -9.35
CA SER A 18 5.10 -36.40 -8.37
C SER A 18 3.79 -36.01 -9.06
N PRO A 19 2.63 -36.24 -8.44
CA PRO A 19 1.35 -35.81 -9.01
C PRO A 19 1.40 -34.30 -9.30
N PRO A 20 0.75 -33.85 -10.39
CA PRO A 20 0.73 -32.43 -10.72
C PRO A 20 0.14 -31.63 -9.54
N PRO A 21 0.69 -30.45 -9.23
CA PRO A 21 0.20 -29.65 -8.12
C PRO A 21 -1.28 -29.31 -8.33
N PRO A 22 -2.10 -29.26 -7.26
CA PRO A 22 -3.51 -28.94 -7.36
C PRO A 22 -3.71 -27.55 -8.00
N SER A 23 -4.55 -27.49 -9.03
CA SER A 23 -4.88 -26.23 -9.72
C SER A 23 -5.99 -25.49 -8.96
N TYR A 24 -5.64 -24.37 -8.33
CA TYR A 24 -6.60 -23.51 -7.66
C TYR A 24 -7.11 -22.39 -8.57
N SER A 25 -8.40 -22.06 -8.47
CA SER A 25 -8.97 -20.91 -9.19
C SER A 25 -8.36 -19.60 -8.69
N ALA A 26 -8.06 -18.66 -9.60
CA ALA A 26 -7.37 -17.41 -9.29
C ALA A 26 -8.05 -16.58 -8.18
N TRP A 27 -9.39 -16.52 -8.13
CA TRP A 27 -10.09 -15.74 -7.12
C TRP A 27 -9.87 -16.29 -5.70
N ARG A 28 -9.89 -17.62 -5.50
CA ARG A 28 -9.63 -18.27 -4.20
C ARG A 28 -8.22 -17.97 -3.71
N THR A 29 -7.29 -17.92 -4.65
CA THR A 29 -5.88 -17.64 -4.36
C THR A 29 -5.59 -16.20 -3.96
N ALA A 30 -6.57 -15.30 -4.17
CA ALA A 30 -6.50 -13.90 -3.81
C ALA A 30 -7.65 -13.49 -2.86
N ALA A 31 -8.30 -14.46 -2.21
CA ALA A 31 -9.43 -14.21 -1.30
C ALA A 31 -9.06 -13.22 -0.18
N HIS A 32 -7.88 -13.38 0.43
CA HIS A 32 -7.36 -12.47 1.47
C HIS A 32 -7.05 -11.06 0.97
N LEU A 33 -6.93 -10.88 -0.35
CA LEU A 33 -6.65 -9.61 -1.01
C LEU A 33 -7.93 -8.87 -1.39
N TYR A 34 -8.96 -9.59 -1.86
CA TYR A 34 -10.23 -9.00 -2.28
C TYR A 34 -11.22 -8.78 -1.14
N LEU A 35 -11.30 -9.70 -0.17
CA LEU A 35 -12.33 -9.63 0.87
C LEU A 35 -12.27 -8.38 1.75
N PRO A 36 -11.10 -7.81 2.10
CA PRO A 36 -11.05 -6.49 2.74
C PRO A 36 -11.85 -5.42 1.99
N PHE A 37 -11.74 -5.38 0.65
CA PHE A 37 -12.47 -4.42 -0.18
C PHE A 37 -13.96 -4.75 -0.27
N VAL A 38 -14.34 -6.03 -0.27
CA VAL A 38 -15.75 -6.44 -0.18
C VAL A 38 -16.35 -5.99 1.14
N THR A 39 -15.64 -6.17 2.26
CA THR A 39 -16.06 -5.71 3.59
C THR A 39 -16.25 -4.19 3.61
N VAL A 40 -15.31 -3.43 3.03
CA VAL A 40 -15.43 -1.97 2.89
C VAL A 40 -16.66 -1.61 2.04
N GLY A 41 -16.88 -2.28 0.91
CA GLY A 41 -18.06 -2.03 0.06
C GLY A 41 -19.38 -2.27 0.79
N LEU A 42 -19.48 -3.37 1.55
CA LEU A 42 -20.65 -3.67 2.38
C LEU A 42 -20.86 -2.60 3.48
N LEU A 43 -19.79 -2.14 4.12
CA LEU A 43 -19.87 -1.05 5.10
C LEU A 43 -20.43 0.24 4.49
N MET A 44 -19.98 0.59 3.29
CA MET A 44 -20.44 1.79 2.60
C MET A 44 -21.90 1.66 2.14
N LEU A 45 -22.31 0.47 1.67
CA LEU A 45 -23.67 0.22 1.17
C LEU A 45 -24.72 0.15 2.27
N LEU A 46 -24.41 -0.48 3.41
CA LEU A 46 -25.37 -0.69 4.49
C LEU A 46 -25.66 0.58 5.29
N GLY A 47 -25.04 1.71 4.93
CA GLY A 47 -24.97 2.89 5.76
C GLY A 47 -24.08 2.56 6.95
N THR A 48 -22.88 3.13 6.97
CA THR A 48 -22.05 3.05 8.17
C THR A 48 -22.87 3.58 9.34
N PRO A 49 -23.01 2.88 10.48
CA PRO A 49 -23.60 3.47 11.69
C PRO A 49 -22.69 4.53 12.32
N PHE A 50 -21.83 5.14 11.51
CA PHE A 50 -20.57 5.78 11.87
C PHE A 50 -20.42 7.09 11.09
N ASP A 51 -21.21 8.08 11.48
CA ASP A 51 -21.16 9.43 10.89
C ASP A 51 -19.81 10.14 11.15
N ASP A 52 -19.01 9.64 12.10
CA ASP A 52 -17.65 10.12 12.37
C ASP A 52 -16.62 8.99 12.19
N ALA A 53 -15.62 9.26 11.34
CA ALA A 53 -14.49 8.37 11.06
C ALA A 53 -13.66 8.07 12.32
N LYS A 54 -13.67 8.96 13.32
CA LYS A 54 -12.92 8.79 14.57
C LYS A 54 -13.64 7.88 15.57
N SER A 55 -14.96 7.95 15.64
CA SER A 55 -15.75 7.29 16.69
C SER A 55 -15.77 5.76 16.56
N ASN A 56 -15.42 5.21 15.40
CA ASN A 56 -15.62 3.78 15.11
C ASN A 56 -14.42 3.08 14.46
N VAL A 57 -13.22 3.65 14.63
CA VAL A 57 -11.97 3.02 14.19
C VAL A 57 -11.83 1.61 14.76
N ILE A 58 -12.16 1.42 16.05
CA ILE A 58 -12.06 0.11 16.72
C ILE A 58 -12.98 -0.92 16.08
N PHE A 59 -14.26 -0.59 15.85
CA PHE A 59 -15.20 -1.49 15.19
C PHE A 59 -14.75 -1.84 13.77
N THR A 60 -14.31 -0.84 13.00
CA THR A 60 -13.79 -1.03 11.64
C THR A 60 -12.55 -1.93 11.65
N TRP A 61 -11.68 -1.78 12.65
CA TRP A 61 -10.48 -2.59 12.83
C TRP A 61 -10.82 -4.05 13.19
N LEU A 62 -11.84 -4.25 14.02
CA LEU A 62 -12.32 -5.58 14.43
C LEU A 62 -12.99 -6.36 13.28
N LEU A 63 -13.52 -5.69 12.25
CA LEU A 63 -14.08 -6.35 11.07
C LEU A 63 -13.05 -7.15 10.26
N ALA A 64 -11.76 -6.92 10.48
CA ALA A 64 -10.73 -7.80 9.92
C ALA A 64 -10.82 -9.24 10.44
N ILE A 65 -11.37 -9.48 11.63
CA ILE A 65 -11.54 -10.83 12.19
C ILE A 65 -12.52 -11.65 11.35
N PRO A 66 -13.81 -11.24 11.17
CA PRO A 66 -14.74 -11.97 10.32
C PRO A 66 -14.30 -11.97 8.85
N THR A 67 -13.67 -10.90 8.36
CA THR A 67 -13.11 -10.84 7.00
C THR A 67 -12.02 -11.90 6.80
N ASN A 68 -11.08 -12.02 7.74
CA ASN A 68 -10.03 -13.02 7.71
C ASN A 68 -10.60 -14.43 7.78
N TRP A 69 -11.56 -14.67 8.68
CA TRP A 69 -12.22 -15.97 8.83
C TRP A 69 -12.90 -16.40 7.52
N LEU A 70 -13.66 -15.52 6.90
CA LEU A 70 -14.32 -15.78 5.61
C LEU A 70 -13.29 -16.00 4.49
N ALA A 71 -12.20 -15.23 4.47
CA ALA A 71 -11.14 -15.38 3.48
C ALA A 71 -10.40 -16.72 3.62
N SER A 72 -10.11 -17.13 4.86
CA SER A 72 -9.49 -18.41 5.15
C SER A 72 -10.36 -19.60 4.76
N PHE A 73 -11.69 -19.45 4.72
CA PHE A 73 -12.59 -20.51 4.23
C PHE A 73 -12.37 -20.80 2.74
N PHE A 74 -12.08 -19.79 1.92
CA PHE A 74 -11.89 -19.96 0.49
C PHE A 74 -10.43 -20.18 0.08
N TYR A 75 -9.49 -19.65 0.85
CA TYR A 75 -8.06 -19.65 0.55
C TYR A 75 -7.45 -21.06 0.68
N PRO A 76 -6.74 -21.57 -0.35
CA PRO A 76 -6.10 -22.87 -0.27
C PRO A 76 -4.86 -22.82 0.62
N THR A 77 -4.77 -23.73 1.60
CA THR A 77 -3.72 -23.76 2.63
C THR A 77 -2.48 -24.56 2.24
N ASP A 78 -2.59 -25.41 1.23
CA ASP A 78 -1.60 -26.38 0.77
C ASP A 78 -0.83 -25.91 -0.50
N ARG A 79 -0.74 -24.60 -0.68
CA ARG A 79 -0.06 -24.02 -1.86
C ARG A 79 1.45 -24.23 -1.76
N PRO A 80 2.12 -24.56 -2.88
CA PRO A 80 3.57 -24.65 -2.91
C PRO A 80 4.22 -23.28 -2.67
N GLU A 81 5.49 -23.31 -2.23
CA GLU A 81 6.31 -22.11 -2.09
C GLU A 81 6.35 -21.32 -3.43
N PRO A 82 6.41 -19.98 -3.37
CA PRO A 82 6.43 -19.16 -4.58
C PRO A 82 7.64 -19.49 -5.44
N THR A 83 7.37 -19.73 -6.71
CA THR A 83 8.43 -19.76 -7.72
C THR A 83 9.12 -18.38 -7.80
N PRO A 84 10.37 -18.31 -8.30
CA PRO A 84 11.07 -17.02 -8.42
C PRO A 84 10.30 -15.97 -9.22
N GLU A 85 9.50 -16.39 -10.20
CA GLU A 85 8.65 -15.54 -11.04
C GLU A 85 7.44 -15.00 -10.25
N GLU A 86 6.87 -15.82 -9.37
CA GLU A 86 5.75 -15.41 -8.50
C GLU A 86 6.19 -14.55 -7.31
N ALA A 87 7.47 -14.69 -6.91
CA ALA A 87 8.12 -13.90 -5.88
C ALA A 87 8.50 -12.48 -6.36
N VAL A 88 8.24 -12.15 -7.64
CA VAL A 88 8.39 -10.78 -8.15
C VAL A 88 7.39 -9.86 -7.47
N ARG A 89 7.88 -8.70 -7.03
CA ARG A 89 7.08 -7.65 -6.39
C ARG A 89 5.93 -7.19 -7.26
N PHE A 90 4.80 -6.84 -6.65
CA PHE A 90 3.58 -6.48 -7.35
C PHE A 90 3.79 -5.30 -8.33
N SER A 91 4.41 -4.23 -7.86
CA SER A 91 4.76 -3.05 -8.65
C SER A 91 5.72 -3.34 -9.81
N ARG A 92 6.36 -4.52 -9.84
CA ARG A 92 7.33 -4.93 -10.86
C ARG A 92 6.83 -6.03 -11.79
N LYS A 93 5.62 -6.55 -11.55
CA LYS A 93 4.99 -7.53 -12.46
C LYS A 93 4.60 -6.91 -13.81
N GLY A 94 4.51 -5.58 -13.86
CA GLY A 94 4.20 -4.85 -15.08
C GLY A 94 4.02 -3.36 -14.81
N ASP A 95 4.25 -2.56 -15.85
CA ASP A 95 4.21 -1.10 -15.80
C ASP A 95 2.85 -0.57 -15.36
N MET A 96 1.75 -1.25 -15.72
CA MET A 96 0.40 -0.91 -15.29
C MET A 96 0.23 -0.99 -13.77
N TYR A 97 0.80 -2.02 -13.11
CA TYR A 97 0.70 -2.16 -11.66
C TYR A 97 1.46 -1.03 -10.96
N ARG A 98 2.65 -0.70 -11.48
CA ARG A 98 3.43 0.43 -10.98
C ARG A 98 2.69 1.76 -11.11
N ALA A 99 2.14 2.01 -12.29
CA ALA A 99 1.36 3.20 -12.58
C ALA A 99 0.14 3.31 -11.64
N ALA A 100 -0.57 2.20 -11.41
CA ALA A 100 -1.71 2.16 -10.50
C ALA A 100 -1.30 2.51 -9.05
N VAL A 101 -0.16 1.98 -8.56
CA VAL A 101 0.36 2.31 -7.22
C VAL A 101 0.75 3.78 -7.12
N LEU A 102 1.40 4.35 -8.13
CA LEU A 102 1.74 5.78 -8.12
C LEU A 102 0.50 6.68 -8.22
N PHE A 103 -0.55 6.20 -8.91
CA PHE A 103 -1.82 6.90 -8.96
C PHE A 103 -2.48 6.94 -7.58
N THR A 104 -2.50 5.83 -6.84
CA THR A 104 -3.06 5.81 -5.47
C THR A 104 -2.25 6.67 -4.50
N TYR A 105 -0.92 6.74 -4.65
CA TYR A 105 -0.08 7.66 -3.87
C TYR A 105 -0.58 9.11 -4.00
N ARG A 106 -0.77 9.60 -5.23
CA ARG A 106 -1.21 10.98 -5.48
C ARG A 106 -2.58 11.28 -4.89
N TRP A 107 -3.48 10.30 -4.96
CA TRP A 107 -4.81 10.42 -4.38
C TRP A 107 -4.75 10.52 -2.85
N ILE A 108 -3.95 9.67 -2.21
CA ILE A 108 -3.79 9.64 -0.75
C ILE A 108 -3.18 10.95 -0.21
N PHE A 109 -2.18 11.48 -0.91
CA PHE A 109 -1.47 12.69 -0.47
C PHE A 109 -2.10 13.98 -1.01
N GLY A 110 -3.34 13.91 -1.54
CA GLY A 110 -4.15 15.09 -1.87
C GLY A 110 -3.61 15.95 -3.02
N THR A 111 -2.68 15.44 -3.82
CA THR A 111 -2.15 16.21 -4.95
C THR A 111 -3.13 16.19 -6.12
N PRO A 112 -3.54 17.34 -6.68
CA PRO A 112 -4.43 17.38 -7.84
C PRO A 112 -3.80 16.60 -9.00
N PHE A 113 -4.61 15.81 -9.70
CA PHE A 113 -4.10 14.97 -10.78
C PHE A 113 -3.58 15.85 -11.93
N SER A 114 -2.30 15.71 -12.20
CA SER A 114 -1.63 16.32 -13.35
C SER A 114 -0.83 15.27 -14.10
N LEU A 115 -1.17 15.05 -15.37
CA LEU A 115 -0.57 14.04 -16.23
C LEU A 115 0.95 14.24 -16.40
N PRO A 116 1.47 15.45 -16.66
CA PRO A 116 2.92 15.66 -16.76
C PRO A 116 3.67 15.24 -15.50
N PHE A 117 3.18 15.61 -14.33
CA PHE A 117 3.80 15.20 -13.08
C PHE A 117 3.66 13.70 -12.85
N PHE A 118 2.52 13.09 -13.17
CA PHE A 118 2.36 11.64 -13.07
C PHE A 118 3.37 10.87 -13.95
N ILE A 119 3.61 11.34 -15.17
CA ILE A 119 4.62 10.76 -16.07
C ILE A 119 6.02 10.93 -15.49
N ALA A 120 6.36 12.13 -15.00
CA ALA A 120 7.64 12.38 -14.35
C ALA A 120 7.83 11.46 -13.12
N ASP A 121 6.80 11.31 -12.29
CA ASP A 121 6.78 10.43 -11.12
C ASP A 121 7.02 8.97 -11.53
N PHE A 122 6.36 8.53 -12.61
CA PHE A 122 6.54 7.20 -13.18
C PHE A 122 7.97 6.98 -13.67
N MET A 123 8.55 7.92 -14.41
CA MET A 123 9.93 7.81 -14.90
C MET A 123 10.94 7.82 -13.74
N LEU A 124 10.77 8.73 -12.78
CA LEU A 124 11.63 8.84 -11.60
C LEU A 124 11.61 7.56 -10.77
N SER A 125 10.49 6.84 -10.72
CA SER A 125 10.41 5.59 -9.98
C SER A 125 11.44 4.55 -10.47
N TYR A 126 11.77 4.49 -11.76
CA TYR A 126 12.82 3.59 -12.27
C TYR A 126 14.23 3.98 -11.80
N GLY A 127 14.52 5.29 -11.75
CA GLY A 127 15.82 5.80 -11.33
C GLY A 127 16.02 5.76 -9.82
N VAL A 128 15.06 6.28 -9.07
CA VAL A 128 15.11 6.42 -7.61
C VAL A 128 15.13 5.07 -6.92
N GLY A 129 14.40 4.08 -7.42
CA GLY A 129 14.40 2.74 -6.83
C GLY A 129 15.81 2.16 -6.72
N SER A 130 16.62 2.34 -7.77
CA SER A 130 18.01 1.88 -7.77
C SER A 130 18.88 2.61 -6.74
N LEU A 131 18.64 3.91 -6.52
CA LEU A 131 19.39 4.73 -5.56
C LEU A 131 19.02 4.45 -4.10
N VAL A 132 17.74 4.18 -3.83
CA VAL A 132 17.22 3.92 -2.48
C VAL A 132 17.44 2.44 -2.07
N GLY A 133 18.17 1.68 -2.88
CA GLY A 133 18.58 0.31 -2.57
C GLY A 133 17.51 -0.74 -2.87
N GLU A 134 16.54 -0.43 -3.75
CA GLU A 134 15.65 -1.45 -4.30
C GLU A 134 16.46 -2.47 -5.08
N ARG A 135 16.32 -3.75 -4.74
CA ARG A 135 17.07 -4.81 -5.42
C ARG A 135 16.55 -5.05 -6.83
N PRO A 136 17.38 -5.44 -7.81
CA PRO A 136 16.94 -5.76 -9.17
C PRO A 136 15.96 -6.95 -9.20
N ALA A 137 15.18 -7.04 -10.28
CA ALA A 137 14.24 -8.15 -10.50
C ALA A 137 14.98 -9.50 -10.50
N GLY A 138 14.36 -10.56 -9.97
CA GLY A 138 14.97 -11.89 -9.88
C GLY A 138 15.93 -12.11 -8.69
N THR A 139 16.17 -11.09 -7.87
CA THR A 139 16.91 -11.26 -6.60
C THR A 139 16.00 -11.77 -5.49
N LYS A 140 16.58 -12.46 -4.49
CA LYS A 140 15.82 -12.95 -3.34
C LYS A 140 15.11 -11.80 -2.62
N PRO A 141 13.77 -11.84 -2.47
CA PRO A 141 13.02 -10.77 -1.82
C PRO A 141 13.44 -10.63 -0.35
N ARG A 142 13.45 -9.39 0.16
CA ARG A 142 13.62 -9.15 1.61
C ARG A 142 12.33 -9.56 2.34
N ARG A 143 12.42 -9.69 3.67
CA ARG A 143 11.24 -9.98 4.50
C ARG A 143 10.22 -8.83 4.52
N SER A 144 10.67 -7.61 4.26
CA SER A 144 9.89 -6.39 4.10
C SER A 144 10.76 -5.40 3.35
N GLU A 145 10.28 -4.91 2.21
CA GLU A 145 10.94 -3.80 1.52
C GLU A 145 10.62 -2.47 2.22
N PHE A 146 9.40 -2.28 2.71
CA PHE A 146 9.01 -1.07 3.44
C PHE A 146 9.96 -0.77 4.61
N ALA A 147 10.26 -1.77 5.44
CA ALA A 147 11.18 -1.63 6.56
C ALA A 147 12.60 -1.22 6.11
N ALA A 148 13.03 -1.62 4.91
CA ALA A 148 14.33 -1.21 4.38
C ALA A 148 14.35 0.25 3.88
N HIS A 149 13.19 0.83 3.59
CA HIS A 149 13.04 2.23 3.19
C HIS A 149 12.89 3.18 4.39
N LEU A 150 12.51 2.70 5.59
CA LEU A 150 12.39 3.54 6.79
C LEU A 150 13.67 4.31 7.16
N PRO A 151 14.90 3.74 7.08
CA PRO A 151 16.12 4.51 7.33
C PRO A 151 16.31 5.66 6.34
N TRP A 152 15.87 5.51 5.09
CA TRP A 152 15.91 6.59 4.10
C TRP A 152 14.93 7.70 4.43
N LEU A 153 13.72 7.36 4.88
CA LEU A 153 12.78 8.36 5.39
C LEU A 153 13.35 9.12 6.59
N LEU A 154 13.95 8.41 7.54
CA LEU A 154 14.56 9.04 8.72
C LEU A 154 15.74 9.94 8.33
N GLY A 155 16.63 9.45 7.48
CA GLY A 155 17.77 10.23 6.98
C GLY A 155 17.32 11.47 6.22
N ASN A 156 16.30 11.33 5.38
CA ASN A 156 15.72 12.44 4.65
C ASN A 156 15.03 13.46 5.56
N TRP A 157 14.30 13.01 6.59
CA TRP A 157 13.73 13.90 7.59
C TRP A 157 14.80 14.73 8.29
N ILE A 158 15.94 14.12 8.67
CA ILE A 158 17.08 14.84 9.24
C ILE A 158 17.62 15.86 8.23
N ILE A 159 17.83 15.47 6.97
CA ILE A 159 18.29 16.40 5.93
C ILE A 159 17.34 17.59 5.80
N MET A 160 16.03 17.37 5.80
CA MET A 160 15.03 18.45 5.70
C MET A 160 15.08 19.42 6.88
N GLN A 161 15.51 18.99 8.08
CA GLN A 161 15.65 19.87 9.24
C GLN A 161 16.94 20.69 9.24
N PHE A 162 18.03 20.17 8.64
CA PHE A 162 19.37 20.76 8.75
C PHE A 162 19.96 21.22 7.41
N ALA A 163 19.27 21.01 6.29
CA ALA A 163 19.75 21.41 4.98
C ALA A 163 19.81 22.94 4.88
N PRO A 164 20.93 23.48 4.36
CA PRO A 164 21.00 24.89 3.98
C PRO A 164 19.93 25.27 2.97
N SER A 165 19.44 26.51 3.03
CA SER A 165 18.37 27.02 2.17
C SER A 165 18.65 26.90 0.66
N PHE A 166 19.92 26.97 0.25
CA PHE A 166 20.29 26.80 -1.16
C PHE A 166 20.09 25.37 -1.69
N LEU A 167 19.95 24.37 -0.80
CA LEU A 167 19.65 22.98 -1.16
C LEU A 167 18.17 22.63 -1.03
N THR A 168 17.32 23.54 -0.56
CA THR A 168 15.91 23.24 -0.25
C THR A 168 15.18 22.62 -1.42
N TRP A 169 15.38 23.12 -2.65
CA TRP A 169 14.72 22.55 -3.82
C TRP A 169 15.11 21.08 -4.06
N PHE A 170 16.40 20.76 -3.99
CA PHE A 170 16.90 19.38 -4.15
C PHE A 170 16.43 18.48 -3.01
N ALA A 171 16.40 19.00 -1.78
CA ALA A 171 15.92 18.28 -0.61
C ALA A 171 14.41 17.94 -0.74
N VAL A 172 13.59 18.87 -1.23
CA VAL A 172 12.16 18.62 -1.49
C VAL A 172 11.96 17.57 -2.59
N VAL A 173 12.72 17.63 -3.67
CA VAL A 173 12.64 16.61 -4.74
C VAL A 173 13.06 15.23 -4.22
N ALA A 174 14.14 15.16 -3.45
CA ALA A 174 14.60 13.92 -2.82
C ALA A 174 13.57 13.37 -1.83
N ASP A 175 12.97 14.21 -1.00
CA ASP A 175 11.91 13.85 -0.06
C ASP A 175 10.73 13.21 -0.78
N GLN A 176 10.22 13.84 -1.83
CA GLN A 176 9.13 13.29 -2.64
C GLN A 176 9.49 11.92 -3.25
N CYS A 177 10.71 11.78 -3.76
CA CYS A 177 11.20 10.54 -4.34
C CYS A 177 11.26 9.41 -3.31
N ILE A 178 11.78 9.69 -2.10
CA ILE A 178 11.90 8.72 -1.02
C ILE A 178 10.52 8.32 -0.50
N TRP A 179 9.59 9.26 -0.33
CA TRP A 179 8.21 8.95 0.07
C TRP A 179 7.51 8.03 -0.92
N ARG A 180 7.68 8.27 -2.22
CA ARG A 180 7.08 7.43 -3.28
C ARG A 180 7.66 6.03 -3.32
N ALA A 181 8.99 5.92 -3.24
CA ALA A 181 9.66 4.63 -3.18
C ALA A 181 9.21 3.85 -1.94
N THR A 182 9.11 4.52 -0.80
CA THR A 182 8.64 3.94 0.45
C THR A 182 7.18 3.48 0.37
N TYR A 183 6.30 4.31 -0.21
CA TYR A 183 4.91 3.94 -0.43
C TYR A 183 4.77 2.74 -1.38
N THR A 184 5.54 2.70 -2.46
CA THR A 184 5.53 1.56 -3.39
C THR A 184 5.96 0.28 -2.67
N ALA A 185 7.02 0.36 -1.86
CA ALA A 185 7.48 -0.76 -1.03
C ALA A 185 6.43 -1.20 0.03
N LEU A 186 5.69 -0.25 0.61
CA LEU A 186 4.58 -0.53 1.52
C LEU A 186 3.47 -1.32 0.81
N VAL A 187 3.05 -0.88 -0.37
CA VAL A 187 2.01 -1.56 -1.15
C VAL A 187 2.47 -2.95 -1.58
N ASP A 188 3.72 -3.09 -2.02
CA ASP A 188 4.31 -4.39 -2.35
C ASP A 188 4.30 -5.36 -1.16
N ASP A 189 4.66 -4.89 0.04
CA ASP A 189 4.62 -5.70 1.26
C ASP A 189 3.18 -6.06 1.66
N ILE A 190 2.23 -5.12 1.57
CA ILE A 190 0.80 -5.36 1.85
C ILE A 190 0.24 -6.43 0.89
N VAL A 191 0.47 -6.27 -0.41
CA VAL A 191 0.04 -7.22 -1.45
C VAL A 191 0.73 -8.57 -1.27
N GLY A 192 2.02 -8.57 -0.90
CA GLY A 192 2.77 -9.79 -0.61
C GLY A 192 2.17 -10.58 0.56
N VAL A 193 1.89 -9.90 1.68
CA VAL A 193 1.29 -10.52 2.87
C VAL A 193 -0.12 -11.05 2.58
N MET A 194 -0.97 -10.29 1.87
CA MET A 194 -2.35 -10.71 1.59
C MET A 194 -2.47 -11.70 0.43
N GLY A 195 -1.56 -11.67 -0.54
CA GLY A 195 -1.60 -12.53 -1.71
C GLY A 195 -1.04 -13.93 -1.45
N ARG A 196 -0.07 -14.05 -0.55
CA ARG A 196 0.49 -15.33 -0.09
C ARG A 196 0.75 -15.30 1.42
N PRO A 197 -0.30 -15.29 2.25
CA PRO A 197 -0.14 -15.33 3.69
C PRO A 197 0.53 -16.63 4.15
N ASP A 198 1.47 -16.49 5.08
CA ASP A 198 1.99 -17.62 5.84
C ASP A 198 0.99 -18.00 6.95
N LEU A 199 0.08 -18.92 6.64
CA LEU A 199 -0.91 -19.43 7.58
C LEU A 199 -0.36 -20.56 8.47
N SER A 200 0.87 -21.03 8.22
CA SER A 200 1.48 -22.11 9.00
C SER A 200 1.94 -21.62 10.38
N THR A 201 2.32 -20.35 10.48
CA THR A 201 2.84 -19.76 11.71
C THR A 201 1.85 -18.80 12.38
N TRP A 202 1.83 -18.76 13.72
CA TRP A 202 1.05 -17.76 14.47
C TRP A 202 1.42 -16.32 14.08
N LYS A 203 2.72 -16.08 13.88
CA LYS A 203 3.23 -14.76 13.46
C LYS A 203 2.68 -14.33 12.11
N GLY A 204 2.59 -15.26 11.15
CA GLY A 204 2.01 -14.98 9.83
C GLY A 204 0.52 -14.72 9.89
N LYS A 205 -0.24 -15.49 10.67
CA LYS A 205 -1.67 -15.25 10.93
C LYS A 205 -1.93 -13.88 11.56
N LEU A 206 -1.17 -13.53 12.60
CA LEU A 206 -1.28 -12.23 13.26
C LEU A 206 -0.95 -11.10 12.28
N ARG A 207 0.14 -11.22 11.52
CA ARG A 207 0.54 -10.24 10.51
C ARG A 207 -0.56 -10.04 9.46
N LEU A 208 -1.19 -11.12 8.98
CA LEU A 208 -2.27 -11.05 8.01
C LEU A 208 -3.47 -10.26 8.54
N VAL A 209 -3.94 -10.58 9.75
CA VAL A 209 -5.07 -9.88 10.36
C VAL A 209 -4.75 -8.39 10.54
N LEU A 210 -3.55 -8.06 11.04
CA LEU A 210 -3.12 -6.66 11.20
C LEU A 210 -3.10 -5.90 9.88
N VAL A 211 -2.57 -6.51 8.81
CA VAL A 211 -2.54 -5.90 7.48
C VAL A 211 -3.95 -5.74 6.92
N GLN A 212 -4.83 -6.72 7.08
CA GLN A 212 -6.24 -6.61 6.67
C GLN A 212 -6.96 -5.50 7.44
N SER A 213 -6.77 -5.40 8.76
CA SER A 213 -7.33 -4.30 9.56
C SER A 213 -6.86 -2.93 9.06
N LEU A 214 -5.56 -2.78 8.79
CA LEU A 214 -5.01 -1.54 8.25
C LEU A 214 -5.63 -1.20 6.89
N VAL A 215 -5.77 -2.17 5.99
CA VAL A 215 -6.37 -1.96 4.66
C VAL A 215 -7.84 -1.55 4.78
N ILE A 216 -8.64 -2.22 5.63
CA ILE A 216 -10.06 -1.89 5.83
C ILE A 216 -10.19 -0.48 6.39
N VAL A 217 -9.51 -0.17 7.50
CA VAL A 217 -9.59 1.15 8.16
C VAL A 217 -9.14 2.25 7.21
N PHE A 218 -8.01 2.07 6.54
CA PHE A 218 -7.45 3.07 5.64
C PHE A 218 -8.36 3.31 4.43
N THR A 219 -8.90 2.27 3.82
CA THR A 219 -9.81 2.41 2.66
C THR A 219 -11.12 3.07 3.09
N CYS A 220 -11.68 2.69 4.25
CA CYS A 220 -12.85 3.36 4.80
C CYS A 220 -12.59 4.85 5.04
N TYR A 221 -11.46 5.19 5.66
CA TYR A 221 -11.08 6.58 5.92
C TYR A 221 -10.98 7.39 4.62
N LEU A 222 -10.34 6.85 3.59
CA LEU A 222 -10.23 7.53 2.28
C LEU A 222 -11.60 7.75 1.64
N LEU A 223 -12.45 6.73 1.61
CA LEU A 223 -13.78 6.82 0.98
C LEU A 223 -14.71 7.78 1.74
N LEU A 224 -14.67 7.78 3.08
CA LEU A 224 -15.43 8.72 3.90
C LEU A 224 -14.91 10.15 3.73
N SER A 225 -13.59 10.34 3.69
CA SER A 225 -12.98 11.65 3.44
C SER A 225 -13.35 12.18 2.06
N TRP A 226 -13.33 11.32 1.05
CA TRP A 226 -13.74 11.69 -0.31
C TRP A 226 -15.24 12.01 -0.39
N LYS A 227 -16.10 11.21 0.25
CA LYS A 227 -17.54 11.50 0.36
C LYS A 227 -17.78 12.85 1.04
N ARG A 228 -17.06 13.16 2.12
CA ARG A 228 -17.10 14.45 2.80
C ARG A 228 -16.73 15.59 1.83
N ASP A 229 -15.60 15.46 1.13
CA ASP A 229 -15.12 16.51 0.23
C ASP A 229 -16.10 16.76 -0.93
N LEU A 230 -16.77 15.70 -1.42
CA LEU A 230 -17.84 15.83 -2.41
C LEU A 230 -19.07 16.57 -1.87
N ILE A 231 -19.53 16.23 -0.66
CA ILE A 231 -20.70 16.88 -0.04
C ILE A 231 -20.39 18.35 0.28
N LEU A 232 -19.21 18.64 0.82
CA LEU A 232 -18.81 20.01 1.16
C LEU A 232 -18.56 20.87 -0.09
N GLY A 233 -18.10 20.27 -1.18
CA GLY A 233 -17.89 20.94 -2.47
C GLY A 233 -19.17 21.27 -3.23
N ASP A 234 -20.31 20.68 -2.85
CA ASP A 234 -21.63 20.99 -3.41
C ASP A 234 -22.46 21.79 -2.39
N GLU A 235 -22.42 23.12 -2.51
CA GLU A 235 -23.17 24.05 -1.65
C GLU A 235 -24.68 23.77 -1.61
N ASN A 236 -25.23 23.11 -2.64
CA ASN A 236 -26.65 22.79 -2.73
C ASN A 236 -26.99 21.36 -2.27
N HIS A 237 -26.01 20.58 -1.80
CA HIS A 237 -26.26 19.22 -1.35
C HIS A 237 -27.14 19.23 -0.08
N PRO A 238 -28.24 18.46 -0.03
CA PRO A 238 -29.19 18.47 1.09
C PRO A 238 -28.53 18.08 2.43
N ASP A 239 -27.43 17.33 2.36
CA ASP A 239 -26.67 16.90 3.53
C ASP A 239 -25.49 17.82 3.88
N ASN A 240 -25.31 18.98 3.23
CA ASN A 240 -24.15 19.86 3.48
C ASN A 240 -24.16 20.41 4.92
N GLU A 241 -25.30 20.90 5.40
CA GLU A 241 -25.46 21.36 6.79
C GLU A 241 -25.23 20.22 7.81
N ALA A 242 -25.75 19.02 7.51
CA ALA A 242 -25.56 17.83 8.35
C ALA A 242 -24.10 17.36 8.37
N ALA A 243 -23.40 17.42 7.24
CA ALA A 243 -21.97 17.11 7.15
C ALA A 243 -21.13 18.14 7.91
N ARG A 244 -21.39 19.45 7.76
CA ARG A 244 -20.70 20.50 8.53
C ARG A 244 -20.87 20.30 10.04
N ALA A 245 -22.08 19.97 10.49
CA ALA A 245 -22.40 19.68 11.89
C ALA A 245 -21.76 18.38 12.41
N ALA A 246 -21.82 17.29 11.65
CA ALA A 246 -21.27 15.99 12.05
C ALA A 246 -19.73 16.00 12.14
N PHE A 247 -19.06 16.82 11.33
CA PHE A 247 -17.60 16.87 11.27
C PHE A 247 -16.97 18.02 12.07
N GLY A 248 -17.78 18.76 12.85
CA GLY A 248 -17.27 19.82 13.74
C GLY A 248 -16.56 20.94 13.00
N VAL A 249 -16.92 21.18 11.72
CA VAL A 249 -16.44 22.35 10.98
C VAL A 249 -17.19 23.54 11.53
N GLN A 250 -16.69 24.11 12.63
CA GLN A 250 -17.10 25.45 13.03
C GLN A 250 -16.68 26.38 11.90
N GLU A 251 -17.67 26.96 11.23
CA GLU A 251 -17.48 28.22 10.52
C GLU A 251 -16.99 29.21 11.57
N GLU A 252 -15.69 29.39 11.72
CA GLU A 252 -15.25 30.73 12.05
C GLU A 252 -15.69 31.59 10.87
N PRO A 253 -16.53 32.62 11.08
CA PRO A 253 -16.85 33.52 10.01
C PRO A 253 -15.53 34.07 9.52
N VAL A 254 -15.19 33.75 8.26
CA VAL A 254 -14.15 34.50 7.57
C VAL A 254 -14.71 35.91 7.47
N GLU A 255 -14.31 36.79 8.40
CA GLU A 255 -14.38 38.22 8.20
C GLU A 255 -13.55 38.51 6.95
N MET A 256 -14.22 38.46 5.79
CA MET A 256 -13.74 39.00 4.52
C MET A 256 -13.71 40.52 4.66
N GLY A 257 -12.77 41.01 5.46
CA GLY A 257 -12.78 42.39 5.91
C GLY A 257 -11.62 42.81 6.79
N GLN A 258 -10.42 42.22 6.64
CA GLN A 258 -9.12 42.83 6.92
C GLN A 258 -8.03 41.76 6.83
N ILE A 259 -7.12 41.90 5.87
CA ILE A 259 -5.68 41.59 5.87
C ILE A 259 -5.26 41.62 4.37
N PHE A 260 -5.19 42.84 3.87
CA PHE A 260 -4.26 43.25 2.82
C PHE A 260 -3.56 44.49 3.38
N GLU A 261 -2.93 44.32 4.54
CA GLU A 261 -1.87 45.25 4.98
C GLU A 261 -0.56 44.72 4.43
N ASP A 262 -0.21 45.31 3.29
CA ASP A 262 1.13 45.68 2.84
C ASP A 262 2.28 45.35 3.81
N ASP A 263 2.85 44.14 3.68
CA ASP A 263 4.09 43.72 4.35
C ASP A 263 5.34 44.19 3.55
N GLY A 264 5.26 45.40 2.98
CA GLY A 264 6.22 45.98 2.05
C GLY A 264 7.56 46.46 2.65
N ASP A 265 7.69 46.54 3.98
CA ASP A 265 8.82 47.27 4.61
C ASP A 265 9.74 46.45 5.53
N ARG A 266 9.68 45.10 5.51
CA ARG A 266 10.52 44.26 6.40
C ARG A 266 11.94 43.94 5.91
N PHE A 267 12.42 44.56 4.83
CA PHE A 267 13.77 44.30 4.28
C PHE A 267 14.72 45.50 4.22
N LEU A 268 14.47 46.57 4.98
CA LEU A 268 15.44 47.68 5.09
C LEU A 268 15.57 48.20 6.54
N THR A 269 16.26 47.44 7.39
CA THR A 269 17.17 47.94 8.45
C THR A 269 18.18 46.86 8.81
#